data_AF-M2ZUI0-F1
#
_entry.id   AF-M2ZUI0-F1
#
_cell.length_a   1.000
_cell.length_b   1.000
_cell.length_c   1.000
_cell.angle_alpha   90.00
_cell.angle_beta   90.00
_cell.angle_gamma   90.00
#
_symmetry.space_group_name_H-M   'P 1'
#
loop_
_entity.id
_entity.type
_entity.pdbx_description
1 polymer ?
#
loop_
_entity_poly.entity_id
_entity_poly.type
_entity_poly.pdbx_seq_one_letter_code
_entity_poly.pdbx_strand_id
1 'polypeptide(L)'
;MIETLSRLLLRLSEAEHPVLWGRVAAPHFGRDFDRLLAQGVLAEDRAADTWSVCSDCDCGLDARPIQRIKGQLIAACPNDHRADVELSAEDIRSFRIDPAMLMRLISSNSGLNKDPESILPGLWKLGTTVGGQAVFAALSVAASIQPGLMGALTRAARGSPIALLVPKGIPGEARRCLEDAGPYVAAALDVVGVSDQNPFAIDVFRLVPPIGHTPRLIIRESSGTTTLDGRSILLSGQPHRLLVMLAQSAATGNGVVSNRDIEDRTGRQARDIIRE
;
A
#
# COMPACT_ATOMS: atom_id res chain seq x y z
N MET A 1 -0.83 13.69 -21.19
CA MET A 1 -1.82 12.81 -20.53
C MET A 1 -2.16 13.43 -19.20
N ILE A 2 -3.45 13.67 -18.94
CA ILE A 2 -3.92 14.10 -17.61
C ILE A 2 -3.84 12.85 -16.71
N GLU A 3 -3.17 12.95 -15.56
CA GLU A 3 -3.16 11.90 -14.54
C GLU A 3 -4.60 11.60 -14.11
N THR A 4 -5.00 10.34 -13.92
CA THR A 4 -6.36 10.04 -13.46
C THR A 4 -6.56 10.46 -12.00
N LEU A 5 -7.78 10.85 -11.62
CA LEU A 5 -8.09 11.33 -10.27
C LEU A 5 -7.68 10.32 -9.19
N SER A 6 -7.88 9.04 -9.42
CA SER A 6 -7.49 8.00 -8.45
C SER A 6 -5.99 7.90 -8.23
N ARG A 7 -5.19 7.99 -9.30
CA ARG A 7 -3.72 8.00 -9.20
C ARG A 7 -3.22 9.24 -8.47
N LEU A 8 -3.81 10.39 -8.80
CA LEU A 8 -3.52 11.65 -8.13
C LEU A 8 -3.80 11.56 -6.62
N LEU A 9 -4.98 11.06 -6.22
CA LEU A 9 -5.34 10.94 -4.82
C LEU A 9 -4.47 9.93 -4.07
N LEU A 10 -4.14 8.79 -4.67
CA LEU A 10 -3.22 7.81 -4.07
C LEU A 10 -1.84 8.42 -3.83
N ARG A 11 -1.29 9.12 -4.83
CA ARG A 11 0.02 9.78 -4.72
C ARG A 11 0.02 10.87 -3.66
N LEU A 12 -1.02 11.69 -3.58
CA LEU A 12 -1.13 12.74 -2.55
C LEU A 12 -1.34 12.16 -1.15
N SER A 13 -2.03 11.03 -1.04
CA SER A 13 -2.26 10.32 0.24
C SER A 13 -0.99 9.74 0.87
N GLU A 14 0.14 9.77 0.17
CA GLU A 14 1.45 9.41 0.72
C GLU A 14 1.97 10.43 1.74
N ALA A 15 1.50 11.68 1.67
CA ALA A 15 1.83 12.73 2.62
C ALA A 15 1.07 12.56 3.94
N GLU A 16 1.66 13.05 5.04
CA GLU A 16 1.05 13.02 6.37
C GLU A 16 -0.24 13.86 6.43
N HIS A 17 -0.26 14.98 5.72
CA HIS A 17 -1.41 15.87 5.57
C HIS A 17 -1.75 16.01 4.08
N PRO A 18 -2.51 15.04 3.53
CA PRO A 18 -2.74 14.98 2.10
C PRO A 18 -3.77 16.05 1.69
N VAL A 19 -3.30 17.02 0.91
CA VAL A 19 -4.11 18.14 0.40
C VAL A 19 -4.07 18.16 -1.13
N LEU A 20 -5.25 18.28 -1.73
CA LEU A 20 -5.44 18.52 -3.15
C LEU A 20 -5.84 19.98 -3.37
N TRP A 21 -4.99 20.77 -4.01
CA TRP A 21 -5.29 22.17 -4.35
C TRP A 21 -6.29 22.26 -5.51
N GLY A 22 -7.19 23.24 -5.46
CA GLY A 22 -8.26 23.43 -6.45
C GLY A 22 -7.74 23.56 -7.88
N ARG A 23 -6.65 24.30 -8.10
CA ARG A 23 -5.99 24.39 -9.42
C ARG A 23 -5.57 23.03 -10.00
N VAL A 24 -5.22 22.06 -9.16
CA VAL A 24 -4.86 20.70 -9.56
C VAL A 24 -6.11 19.82 -9.68
N ALA A 25 -7.14 20.09 -8.86
CA ALA A 25 -8.42 19.40 -8.91
C ALA A 25 -9.29 19.82 -10.11
N ALA A 26 -9.12 21.02 -10.63
CA ALA A 26 -10.00 21.63 -11.63
C ALA A 26 -10.25 20.78 -12.88
N PRO A 27 -9.25 20.08 -13.46
CA PRO A 27 -9.47 19.17 -14.59
C PRO A 27 -10.35 17.96 -14.27
N HIS A 28 -10.55 17.64 -12.98
CA HIS A 28 -11.30 16.49 -12.50
C HIS A 28 -12.70 16.84 -12.00
N PHE A 29 -13.08 18.12 -11.99
CA PHE A 29 -14.40 18.52 -11.53
C PHE A 29 -15.53 17.91 -12.37
N GLY A 30 -16.65 17.67 -11.69
CA GLY A 30 -17.81 17.02 -12.24
C GLY A 30 -18.32 15.91 -11.32
N ARG A 31 -19.21 15.09 -11.85
CA ARG A 31 -20.00 14.14 -11.06
C ARG A 31 -19.18 13.18 -10.21
N ASP A 32 -18.04 12.73 -10.71
CA ASP A 32 -17.20 11.79 -9.96
C ASP A 32 -16.46 12.48 -8.81
N PHE A 33 -16.02 13.73 -8.99
CA PHE A 33 -15.45 14.55 -7.93
C PHE A 33 -16.49 14.89 -6.86
N ASP A 34 -17.70 15.28 -7.27
CA ASP A 34 -18.81 15.56 -6.36
C ASP A 34 -19.20 14.32 -5.55
N ARG A 35 -19.09 13.12 -6.15
CA ARG A 35 -19.30 11.86 -5.42
C ARG A 35 -18.26 11.66 -4.33
N LEU A 36 -16.98 12.00 -4.58
CA LEU A 36 -15.93 11.89 -3.56
C LEU A 36 -16.16 12.85 -2.39
N LEU A 37 -16.66 14.06 -2.66
CA LEU A 37 -17.09 15.01 -1.62
C LEU A 37 -18.26 14.43 -0.81
N ALA A 38 -19.30 13.94 -1.50
CA ALA A 38 -20.47 13.36 -0.85
C ALA A 38 -20.14 12.10 -0.02
N GLN A 39 -19.15 11.33 -0.46
CA GLN A 39 -18.64 10.15 0.26
C GLN A 39 -17.64 10.51 1.37
N GLY A 40 -17.28 11.78 1.54
CA GLY A 40 -16.31 12.22 2.55
C GLY A 40 -14.87 11.77 2.29
N VAL A 41 -14.55 11.31 1.07
CA VAL A 41 -13.17 11.03 0.65
C VAL A 41 -12.40 12.34 0.49
N LEU A 42 -13.09 13.37 0.01
CA LEU A 42 -12.60 14.74 -0.04
C LEU A 42 -13.44 15.59 0.90
N ALA A 43 -12.78 16.48 1.63
CA ALA A 43 -13.41 17.54 2.41
C ALA A 43 -12.83 18.88 1.97
N GLU A 44 -13.68 19.80 1.51
CA GLU A 44 -13.24 21.15 1.17
C GLU A 44 -12.90 21.90 2.46
N ASP A 45 -11.66 22.38 2.55
CA ASP A 45 -11.20 23.22 3.65
C ASP A 45 -11.57 24.69 3.38
N ARG A 46 -11.40 25.53 4.41
CA ARG A 46 -11.57 26.97 4.25
C ARG A 46 -10.64 27.48 3.15
N ALA A 47 -11.17 28.37 2.30
CA ALA A 47 -10.39 29.03 1.27
C ALA A 47 -9.15 29.71 1.87
N ALA A 48 -8.01 29.54 1.21
CA ALA A 48 -6.75 30.13 1.61
C ALA A 48 -6.91 31.65 1.69
N ASP A 49 -6.40 32.23 2.78
CA ASP A 49 -6.34 33.67 3.02
C ASP A 49 -4.91 34.21 2.86
N THR A 50 -3.95 33.31 2.64
CA THR A 50 -2.54 33.63 2.47
C THR A 50 -1.95 32.86 1.28
N TRP A 51 -0.92 33.43 0.68
CA TRP A 51 -0.23 32.91 -0.50
C TRP A 51 1.28 32.89 -0.28
N SER A 52 1.97 31.97 -0.94
CA SER A 52 3.43 31.89 -0.85
C SER A 52 4.08 33.18 -1.32
N VAL A 53 5.15 33.58 -0.64
CA VAL A 53 5.99 34.71 -1.06
C VAL A 53 6.70 34.42 -2.38
N CYS A 54 7.24 35.46 -3.01
CA CYS A 54 8.04 35.33 -4.21
C CYS A 54 9.34 34.56 -3.90
N SER A 55 9.88 33.84 -4.88
CA SER A 55 11.09 33.02 -4.73
C SER A 55 12.29 33.80 -4.19
N ASP A 56 12.39 35.08 -4.57
CA ASP A 56 13.46 36.01 -4.21
C ASP A 56 12.95 37.18 -3.33
N CYS A 57 11.89 36.97 -2.52
CA CYS A 57 11.29 38.08 -1.76
C CYS A 57 12.21 38.59 -0.65
N ASP A 58 12.48 39.90 -0.65
CA ASP A 58 13.03 40.67 0.46
C ASP A 58 11.94 41.47 1.21
N CYS A 59 10.67 41.18 0.89
CA CYS A 59 9.49 41.91 1.33
C CYS A 59 9.15 41.80 2.82
N GLY A 60 9.89 40.98 3.58
CA GLY A 60 9.74 40.82 5.03
C GLY A 60 8.47 40.10 5.49
N LEU A 61 7.68 39.54 4.57
CA LEU A 61 6.51 38.72 4.88
C LEU A 61 6.88 37.24 4.89
N ASP A 62 6.25 36.48 5.79
CA ASP A 62 6.29 35.00 5.75
C ASP A 62 5.25 34.43 4.77
N ALA A 63 4.16 35.17 4.53
CA ALA A 63 3.13 34.87 3.56
C ALA A 63 2.42 36.16 3.09
N ARG A 64 1.96 36.18 1.84
CA ARG A 64 1.21 37.31 1.27
C ARG A 64 -0.28 37.19 1.59
N PRO A 65 -0.94 38.23 2.12
CA PRO A 65 -2.39 38.18 2.32
C PRO A 65 -3.11 38.18 0.97
N ILE A 66 -4.16 37.37 0.87
CA ILE A 66 -5.05 37.34 -0.28
C ILE A 66 -6.16 38.35 -0.08
N GLN A 67 -6.29 39.29 -1.00
CA GLN A 67 -7.26 40.37 -0.93
C GLN A 67 -8.18 40.36 -2.14
N ARG A 68 -9.38 40.90 -1.97
CA ARG A 68 -10.32 41.11 -3.07
C ARG A 68 -10.30 42.58 -3.49
N ILE A 69 -9.71 42.86 -4.63
CA ILE A 69 -9.58 44.22 -5.18
C ILE A 69 -10.39 44.28 -6.46
N LYS A 70 -11.42 45.14 -6.52
CA LYS A 70 -12.33 45.28 -7.67
C LYS A 70 -12.94 43.94 -8.15
N GLY A 71 -13.17 43.01 -7.23
CA GLY A 71 -13.74 41.69 -7.50
C GLY A 71 -12.72 40.59 -7.82
N GLN A 72 -11.47 40.94 -8.14
CA GLN A 72 -10.37 40.01 -8.40
C GLN A 72 -9.70 39.58 -7.09
N LEU A 73 -9.27 38.32 -7.00
CA LEU A 73 -8.46 37.83 -5.90
C LEU A 73 -6.99 38.11 -6.21
N ILE A 74 -6.28 38.80 -5.32
CA ILE A 74 -4.90 39.22 -5.55
C ILE A 74 -4.08 38.88 -4.30
N ALA A 75 -2.97 38.15 -4.50
CA ALA A 75 -1.91 38.02 -3.52
C ALA A 75 -0.92 39.18 -3.71
N ALA A 76 -1.16 40.26 -2.96
CA ALA A 76 -0.41 41.50 -3.11
C ALA A 76 0.98 41.41 -2.48
N CYS A 77 2.00 41.91 -3.19
CA CYS A 77 3.33 42.15 -2.65
C CYS A 77 3.41 43.58 -2.11
N PRO A 78 3.83 43.78 -0.84
CA PRO A 78 3.90 45.12 -0.27
C PRO A 78 5.02 45.99 -0.86
N ASN A 79 6.08 45.37 -1.41
CA ASN A 79 7.26 46.08 -1.91
C ASN A 79 7.26 46.29 -3.44
N ASP A 80 6.63 45.39 -4.20
CA ASP A 80 6.60 45.46 -5.66
C ASP A 80 5.25 45.00 -6.21
N HIS A 81 4.40 45.95 -6.59
CA HIS A 81 3.10 45.66 -7.21
C HIS A 81 3.20 44.90 -8.55
N ARG A 82 4.37 44.89 -9.21
CA ARG A 82 4.58 44.04 -10.41
C ARG A 82 4.66 42.57 -10.05
N ALA A 83 4.93 42.25 -8.79
CA ALA A 83 4.95 40.90 -8.24
C ALA A 83 3.58 40.48 -7.65
N ASP A 84 2.55 41.32 -7.77
CA ASP A 84 1.18 40.95 -7.42
C ASP A 84 0.72 39.77 -8.28
N VAL A 85 0.11 38.77 -7.65
CA VAL A 85 -0.39 37.59 -8.35
C VAL A 85 -1.91 37.62 -8.35
N GLU A 86 -2.51 37.69 -9.53
CA GLU A 86 -3.95 37.46 -9.70
C GLU A 86 -4.24 35.97 -9.55
N LEU A 87 -5.20 35.66 -8.68
CA LEU A 87 -5.61 34.30 -8.34
C LEU A 87 -7.00 34.01 -8.90
N SER A 88 -7.19 32.81 -9.41
CA SER A 88 -8.51 32.28 -9.71
C SER A 88 -9.21 31.79 -8.44
N ALA A 89 -10.51 31.51 -8.52
CA ALA A 89 -11.23 30.88 -7.42
C ALA A 89 -10.64 29.51 -7.03
N GLU A 90 -10.08 28.78 -8.00
CA GLU A 90 -9.52 27.44 -7.77
C GLU A 90 -8.13 27.47 -7.13
N ASP A 91 -7.42 28.60 -7.21
CA ASP A 91 -6.12 28.75 -6.58
C ASP A 91 -6.22 28.75 -5.05
N ILE A 92 -7.31 29.29 -4.51
CA ILE A 92 -7.53 29.42 -3.07
C ILE A 92 -8.34 28.27 -2.46
N ARG A 93 -8.84 27.34 -3.28
CA ARG A 93 -9.57 26.17 -2.80
C ARG A 93 -8.61 25.04 -2.48
N SER A 94 -8.91 24.29 -1.43
CA SER A 94 -8.15 23.11 -1.05
C SER A 94 -9.07 22.03 -0.53
N PHE A 95 -8.72 20.78 -0.81
CA PHE A 95 -9.49 19.62 -0.43
C PHE A 95 -8.58 18.69 0.36
N ARG A 96 -8.90 18.48 1.63
CA ARG A 96 -8.25 17.46 2.45
C ARG A 96 -8.74 16.09 2.01
N ILE A 97 -7.80 15.17 1.86
CA ILE A 97 -8.09 13.78 1.54
C ILE A 97 -8.24 13.01 2.86
N ASP A 98 -9.35 12.29 3.03
CA ASP A 98 -9.53 11.40 4.18
C ASP A 98 -8.97 10.00 3.84
N PRO A 99 -7.87 9.57 4.49
CA PRO A 99 -7.25 8.28 4.23
C PRO A 99 -8.16 7.08 4.45
N ALA A 100 -8.98 7.13 5.50
CA ALA A 100 -9.87 6.02 5.88
C ALA A 100 -10.99 5.87 4.86
N MET A 101 -11.60 6.98 4.45
CA MET A 101 -12.65 6.99 3.44
C MET A 101 -12.10 6.59 2.06
N LEU A 102 -10.86 6.98 1.73
CA LEU A 102 -10.21 6.51 0.50
C LEU A 102 -9.99 4.99 0.52
N MET A 103 -9.47 4.42 1.62
CA MET A 103 -9.31 2.97 1.75
C MET A 103 -10.66 2.24 1.66
N ARG A 104 -11.72 2.82 2.26
CA ARG A 104 -13.07 2.27 2.19
C ARG A 104 -13.62 2.27 0.77
N LEU A 105 -13.42 3.37 0.04
CA LEU A 105 -13.79 3.46 -1.37
C LEU A 105 -13.06 2.40 -2.21
N ILE A 106 -11.75 2.27 -2.03
CA ILE A 106 -10.94 1.28 -2.75
C ILE A 106 -11.41 -0.14 -2.44
N SER A 107 -11.58 -0.49 -1.15
CA SER A 107 -12.04 -1.82 -0.75
C SER A 107 -13.42 -2.17 -1.31
N SER A 108 -14.37 -1.23 -1.21
CA SER A 108 -15.73 -1.40 -1.70
C SER A 108 -15.76 -1.60 -3.21
N ASN A 109 -15.04 -0.75 -3.94
CA ASN A 109 -14.96 -0.83 -5.40
C ASN A 109 -14.23 -2.08 -5.89
N SER A 110 -13.35 -2.65 -5.05
CA SER A 110 -12.61 -3.89 -5.34
C SER A 110 -13.38 -5.16 -4.99
N GLY A 111 -14.58 -5.06 -4.40
CA GLY A 111 -15.37 -6.22 -3.99
C GLY A 111 -14.77 -7.04 -2.85
N LEU A 112 -13.88 -6.44 -2.03
CA LEU A 112 -13.21 -7.13 -0.91
C LEU A 112 -14.12 -7.28 0.33
N ASN A 113 -15.33 -6.70 0.28
CA ASN A 113 -16.50 -6.94 1.13
C ASN A 113 -16.26 -7.01 2.64
N LYS A 114 -15.38 -6.13 3.16
CA LYS A 114 -15.31 -5.74 4.57
C LYS A 114 -14.92 -4.26 4.67
N ASP A 115 -15.44 -3.58 5.70
CA ASP A 115 -14.93 -2.27 6.07
C ASP A 115 -13.43 -2.41 6.40
N PRO A 116 -12.55 -1.58 5.80
CA PRO A 116 -11.13 -1.64 6.06
C PRO A 116 -10.80 -1.44 7.53
N GLU A 117 -9.89 -2.27 8.04
CA GLU A 117 -9.42 -2.21 9.42
C GLU A 117 -8.04 -1.57 9.47
N SER A 118 -7.88 -0.48 10.23
CA SER A 118 -6.57 0.10 10.51
C SER A 118 -5.83 -0.80 11.51
N ILE A 119 -4.74 -1.42 11.09
CA ILE A 119 -3.98 -2.36 11.92
C ILE A 119 -2.74 -1.71 12.56
N LEU A 120 -2.17 -0.70 11.91
CA LEU A 120 -1.12 0.19 12.39
C LEU A 120 -1.33 1.58 11.77
N PRO A 121 -0.73 2.66 12.31
CA PRO A 121 -0.80 3.97 11.66
C PRO A 121 -0.38 3.91 10.19
N GLY A 122 -1.28 4.36 9.30
CA GLY A 122 -1.07 4.37 7.84
C GLY A 122 -1.14 2.99 7.16
N LEU A 123 -1.47 1.93 7.89
CA LEU A 123 -1.56 0.55 7.38
C LEU A 123 -2.96 -0.03 7.60
N TRP A 124 -3.57 -0.46 6.50
CA TRP A 124 -4.95 -0.91 6.47
C TRP A 124 -5.05 -2.34 5.94
N LYS A 125 -5.92 -3.14 6.53
CA LYS A 125 -6.40 -4.39 5.95
C LYS A 125 -7.66 -4.07 5.15
N LEU A 126 -7.59 -4.20 3.83
CA LEU A 126 -8.69 -3.88 2.93
C LEU A 126 -9.73 -5.00 2.86
N GLY A 127 -9.28 -6.24 2.98
CA GLY A 127 -10.16 -7.41 2.98
C GLY A 127 -9.46 -8.66 2.48
N THR A 128 -10.21 -9.55 1.85
CA THR A 128 -9.70 -10.82 1.34
C THR A 128 -10.23 -11.06 -0.07
N THR A 129 -9.35 -11.45 -0.99
CA THR A 129 -9.75 -11.79 -2.35
C THR A 129 -10.55 -13.09 -2.38
N VAL A 130 -11.24 -13.37 -3.48
CA VAL A 130 -11.93 -14.66 -3.69
C VAL A 130 -10.96 -15.85 -3.59
N GLY A 131 -9.68 -15.65 -3.94
CA GLY A 131 -8.62 -16.65 -3.80
C GLY A 131 -8.07 -16.83 -2.38
N GLY A 132 -8.63 -16.15 -1.37
CA GLY A 132 -8.23 -16.30 0.04
C GLY A 132 -7.00 -15.49 0.45
N GLN A 133 -6.48 -14.63 -0.42
CA GLN A 133 -5.34 -13.75 -0.13
C GLN A 133 -5.82 -12.51 0.65
N ALA A 134 -5.19 -12.22 1.78
CA ALA A 134 -5.44 -11.03 2.56
C ALA A 134 -4.74 -9.83 1.92
N VAL A 135 -5.50 -8.77 1.64
CA VAL A 135 -5.00 -7.56 0.98
C VAL A 135 -4.82 -6.45 2.00
N PHE A 136 -3.62 -5.88 2.04
CA PHE A 136 -3.24 -4.78 2.89
C PHE A 136 -2.75 -3.60 2.05
N ALA A 137 -2.92 -2.39 2.56
CA ALA A 137 -2.41 -1.18 1.92
C ALA A 137 -1.71 -0.29 2.94
N ALA A 138 -0.47 0.10 2.63
CA ALA A 138 0.26 1.15 3.29
C ALA A 138 0.16 2.41 2.44
N LEU A 139 -0.25 3.51 3.06
CA LEU A 139 -0.43 4.78 2.34
C LEU A 139 0.88 5.55 2.16
N SER A 140 1.85 5.39 3.07
CA SER A 140 3.13 6.11 3.02
C SER A 140 4.32 5.17 3.10
N VAL A 141 5.49 5.65 2.67
CA VAL A 141 6.74 4.89 2.76
C VAL A 141 7.03 4.58 4.23
N ALA A 142 6.82 5.54 5.12
CA ALA A 142 6.97 5.36 6.56
C ALA A 142 6.09 4.21 7.10
N ALA A 143 4.83 4.13 6.67
CA ALA A 143 3.93 3.04 7.04
C ALA A 143 4.37 1.66 6.49
N SER A 144 5.15 1.65 5.40
CA SER A 144 5.64 0.44 4.73
C SER A 144 6.94 -0.11 5.32
N ILE A 145 7.64 0.66 6.15
CA ILE A 145 8.94 0.26 6.76
C ILE A 145 8.93 0.36 8.29
N GLN A 146 7.75 0.54 8.88
CA GLN A 146 7.61 0.72 10.32
C GLN A 146 7.99 -0.56 11.11
N PRO A 147 8.58 -0.42 12.31
CA PRO A 147 8.87 -1.56 13.17
C PRO A 147 7.61 -2.39 13.48
N GLY A 148 7.75 -3.71 13.51
CA GLY A 148 6.64 -4.62 13.83
C GLY A 148 5.62 -4.84 12.70
N LEU A 149 5.81 -4.23 11.53
CA LEU A 149 4.96 -4.37 10.35
C LEU A 149 4.61 -5.83 10.04
N MET A 150 5.63 -6.69 9.89
CA MET A 150 5.44 -8.10 9.55
C MET A 150 4.64 -8.86 10.61
N GLY A 151 4.85 -8.55 11.89
CA GLY A 151 4.08 -9.14 12.99
C GLY A 151 2.61 -8.73 12.94
N ALA A 152 2.32 -7.46 12.64
CA ALA A 152 0.96 -6.96 12.47
C ALA A 152 0.26 -7.59 11.25
N LEU A 153 0.94 -7.63 10.10
CA LEU A 153 0.43 -8.25 8.87
C LEU A 153 0.08 -9.72 9.09
N THR A 154 1.01 -10.49 9.66
CA THR A 154 0.83 -11.94 9.86
C THR A 154 -0.32 -12.23 10.82
N ARG A 155 -0.41 -11.46 11.92
CA ARG A 155 -1.50 -11.57 12.89
C ARG A 155 -2.86 -11.25 12.27
N ALA A 156 -2.93 -10.17 11.50
CA ALA A 156 -4.16 -9.74 10.84
C ALA A 156 -4.57 -10.67 9.68
N ALA A 157 -3.60 -11.31 9.02
CA ALA A 157 -3.83 -12.26 7.92
C ALA A 157 -4.31 -13.64 8.40
N ARG A 158 -4.09 -14.00 9.68
CA ARG A 158 -4.52 -15.29 10.27
C ARG A 158 -4.10 -16.52 9.45
N GLY A 159 -2.90 -16.45 8.85
CA GLY A 159 -2.32 -17.54 8.07
C GLY A 159 -2.72 -17.57 6.58
N SER A 160 -3.52 -16.61 6.10
CA SER A 160 -3.74 -16.38 4.66
C SER A 160 -2.49 -15.80 3.98
N PRO A 161 -2.28 -16.08 2.68
CA PRO A 161 -1.28 -15.37 1.88
C PRO A 161 -1.51 -13.85 1.92
N ILE A 162 -0.43 -13.07 1.89
CA ILE A 162 -0.48 -11.61 2.07
C ILE A 162 -0.17 -10.93 0.73
N ALA A 163 -1.03 -10.01 0.30
CA ALA A 163 -0.71 -8.97 -0.68
C ALA A 163 -0.58 -7.64 0.05
N LEU A 164 0.55 -6.95 -0.11
CA LEU A 164 0.81 -5.65 0.46
C LEU A 164 0.97 -4.61 -0.65
N LEU A 165 0.04 -3.64 -0.67
CA LEU A 165 0.12 -2.46 -1.51
C LEU A 165 0.97 -1.42 -0.82
N VAL A 166 2.02 -0.95 -1.48
CA VAL A 166 2.95 0.06 -0.96
C VAL A 166 3.04 1.25 -1.92
N PRO A 167 3.50 2.42 -1.45
CA PRO A 167 3.84 3.52 -2.34
C PRO A 167 4.91 3.14 -3.36
N LYS A 168 4.87 3.78 -4.53
CA LYS A 168 5.84 3.51 -5.61
C LYS A 168 7.27 3.90 -5.21
N GLY A 169 7.41 4.88 -4.31
CA GLY A 169 8.70 5.41 -3.85
C GLY A 169 9.41 4.62 -2.74
N ILE A 170 8.94 3.42 -2.38
CA ILE A 170 9.62 2.61 -1.35
C ILE A 170 11.06 2.25 -1.78
N PRO A 171 12.07 2.35 -0.90
CA PRO A 171 13.45 1.96 -1.22
C PRO A 171 13.56 0.50 -1.67
N GLY A 172 14.47 0.23 -2.61
CA GLY A 172 14.64 -1.08 -3.21
C GLY A 172 15.10 -2.16 -2.22
N GLU A 173 15.93 -1.83 -1.22
CA GLU A 173 16.24 -2.77 -0.14
C GLU A 173 15.01 -3.09 0.73
N ALA A 174 14.24 -2.07 1.11
CA ALA A 174 13.06 -2.26 1.95
C ALA A 174 12.00 -3.12 1.26
N ARG A 175 11.80 -2.89 -0.04
CA ARG A 175 10.92 -3.72 -0.87
C ARG A 175 11.37 -5.19 -0.87
N ARG A 176 12.67 -5.44 -1.11
CA ARG A 176 13.22 -6.81 -1.10
C ARG A 176 13.07 -7.48 0.26
N CYS A 177 13.33 -6.77 1.36
CA CYS A 177 13.11 -7.31 2.71
C CYS A 177 11.65 -7.71 2.97
N LEU A 178 10.68 -6.95 2.42
CA LEU A 178 9.27 -7.32 2.51
C LEU A 178 8.94 -8.55 1.67
N GLU A 179 9.47 -8.65 0.45
CA GLU A 179 9.27 -9.80 -0.44
C GLU A 179 9.90 -11.08 0.15
N ASP A 180 11.13 -10.99 0.68
CA ASP A 180 11.84 -12.09 1.35
C ASP A 180 11.10 -12.56 2.63
N ALA A 181 10.35 -11.67 3.28
CA ALA A 181 9.54 -11.99 4.44
C ALA A 181 8.20 -12.68 4.10
N GLY A 182 7.87 -12.83 2.81
CA GLY A 182 6.74 -13.64 2.31
C GLY A 182 5.56 -12.88 1.67
N PRO A 183 5.24 -11.61 2.01
CA PRO A 183 4.23 -10.84 1.30
C PRO A 183 4.52 -10.67 -0.19
N TYR A 184 3.49 -10.78 -1.02
CA TYR A 184 3.54 -10.23 -2.36
C TYR A 184 3.42 -8.72 -2.28
N VAL A 185 4.47 -8.00 -2.70
CA VAL A 185 4.50 -6.54 -2.65
C VAL A 185 4.14 -5.96 -4.01
N ALA A 186 3.17 -5.06 -4.07
CA ALA A 186 2.78 -4.35 -5.29
C ALA A 186 2.74 -2.84 -5.04
N ALA A 187 3.13 -2.04 -6.03
CA ALA A 187 2.91 -0.61 -5.91
C ALA A 187 1.41 -0.31 -6.04
N ALA A 188 0.85 0.48 -5.12
CA ALA A 188 -0.58 0.81 -5.13
C ALA A 188 -1.03 1.43 -6.48
N LEU A 189 -0.18 2.28 -7.06
CA LEU A 189 -0.41 2.91 -8.37
C LEU A 189 -0.39 1.93 -9.55
N ASP A 190 0.13 0.71 -9.40
CA ASP A 190 0.19 -0.27 -10.48
C ASP A 190 -1.01 -1.23 -10.46
N VAL A 191 -1.78 -1.23 -9.36
CA VAL A 191 -2.90 -2.15 -9.15
C VAL A 191 -4.24 -1.45 -8.93
N VAL A 192 -4.27 -0.22 -8.38
CA VAL A 192 -5.50 0.54 -8.19
C VAL A 192 -5.78 1.43 -9.40
N GLY A 193 -7.03 1.46 -9.83
CA GLY A 193 -7.49 2.41 -10.86
C GLY A 193 -6.93 2.14 -12.25
N VAL A 194 -6.65 0.88 -12.53
CA VAL A 194 -6.15 0.41 -13.83
C VAL A 194 -7.25 0.45 -14.90
N SER A 195 -8.52 0.29 -14.50
CA SER A 195 -9.67 0.32 -15.41
C SER A 195 -10.42 1.66 -15.30
N ASP A 196 -10.75 2.24 -16.46
CA ASP A 196 -11.52 3.49 -16.55
C ASP A 196 -12.96 3.32 -16.01
N GLN A 197 -13.51 2.10 -16.04
CA GLN A 197 -14.87 1.82 -15.57
C GLN A 197 -14.98 1.83 -14.04
N ASN A 198 -13.87 1.56 -13.34
CA ASN A 198 -13.84 1.54 -11.89
C ASN A 198 -12.50 2.11 -11.38
N PRO A 199 -12.36 3.44 -11.37
CA PRO A 199 -11.07 4.11 -11.20
C PRO A 199 -10.47 3.93 -9.80
N PHE A 200 -11.21 3.40 -8.82
CA PHE A 200 -10.70 3.13 -7.47
C PHE A 200 -10.63 1.63 -7.13
N ALA A 201 -10.98 0.73 -8.06
CA ALA A 201 -10.85 -0.69 -7.82
C ALA A 201 -9.40 -1.17 -7.95
N ILE A 202 -9.06 -2.17 -7.14
CA ILE A 202 -7.87 -2.98 -7.28
C ILE A 202 -8.12 -4.01 -8.38
N ASP A 203 -7.22 -4.06 -9.35
CA ASP A 203 -7.12 -5.17 -10.29
C ASP A 203 -6.53 -6.39 -9.56
N VAL A 204 -7.42 -7.28 -9.10
CA VAL A 204 -7.05 -8.47 -8.33
C VAL A 204 -6.15 -9.41 -9.13
N PHE A 205 -6.22 -9.40 -10.47
CA PHE A 205 -5.32 -10.22 -11.30
C PHE A 205 -3.87 -9.75 -11.23
N ARG A 206 -3.64 -8.47 -10.90
CA ARG A 206 -2.30 -7.91 -10.64
C ARG A 206 -1.82 -8.13 -9.20
N LEU A 207 -2.66 -8.69 -8.33
CA LEU A 207 -2.25 -9.15 -6.99
C LEU A 207 -1.75 -10.61 -6.98
N VAL A 208 -1.83 -11.27 -8.14
CA VAL A 208 -1.29 -12.62 -8.32
C VAL A 208 0.21 -12.47 -8.59
N PRO A 209 1.08 -13.13 -7.79
CA PRO A 209 2.50 -13.17 -8.11
C PRO A 209 2.69 -13.70 -9.54
N PRO A 210 3.63 -13.14 -10.34
CA PRO A 210 3.97 -13.71 -11.64
C PRO A 210 4.21 -15.21 -11.49
N ILE A 211 3.72 -16.01 -12.44
CA ILE A 211 3.87 -17.47 -12.46
C ILE A 211 5.37 -17.78 -12.25
N GLY A 212 5.68 -18.31 -11.06
CA GLY A 212 7.06 -18.43 -10.55
C GLY A 212 7.22 -18.21 -9.04
N HIS A 213 6.22 -17.62 -8.35
CA HIS A 213 6.33 -17.27 -6.92
C HIS A 213 5.20 -17.78 -6.00
N THR A 214 4.27 -18.60 -6.48
CA THR A 214 3.44 -19.37 -5.54
C THR A 214 4.31 -20.46 -4.91
N PRO A 215 4.50 -20.49 -3.58
CA PRO A 215 5.22 -21.57 -2.93
C PRO A 215 4.45 -22.85 -3.21
N ARG A 216 4.99 -23.65 -4.14
CA ARG A 216 4.42 -24.93 -4.51
C ARG A 216 4.37 -25.83 -3.29
N LEU A 217 5.42 -25.79 -2.46
CA LEU A 217 5.52 -26.53 -1.21
C LEU A 217 5.42 -25.57 -0.01
N ILE A 218 4.45 -25.83 0.87
CA ILE A 218 4.30 -25.13 2.16
C ILE A 218 4.43 -26.17 3.27
N ILE A 219 5.35 -25.94 4.20
CA ILE A 219 5.59 -26.81 5.35
C ILE A 219 5.24 -26.01 6.61
N ARG A 220 4.31 -26.52 7.43
CA ARG A 220 3.94 -25.91 8.71
C ARG A 220 4.40 -26.81 9.86
N GLU A 221 5.51 -26.43 10.47
CA GLU A 221 6.15 -27.20 11.54
C GLU A 221 5.25 -27.39 12.78
N SER A 222 4.57 -26.33 13.23
CA SER A 222 3.74 -26.37 14.45
C SER A 222 2.50 -27.26 14.32
N SER A 223 1.93 -27.37 13.13
CA SER A 223 0.75 -28.20 12.86
C SER A 223 1.08 -29.57 12.25
N GLY A 224 2.33 -29.82 11.89
CA GLY A 224 2.74 -31.07 11.23
C GLY A 224 2.14 -31.23 9.83
N THR A 225 1.71 -30.15 9.18
CA THR A 225 1.00 -30.21 7.89
C THR A 225 1.89 -29.76 6.74
N THR A 226 1.79 -30.45 5.61
CA THR A 226 2.48 -30.10 4.37
C THR A 226 1.47 -29.97 3.24
N THR A 227 1.58 -28.92 2.43
CA THR A 227 0.77 -28.77 1.22
C THR A 227 1.67 -28.63 -0.01
N LEU A 228 1.35 -29.35 -1.08
CA LEU A 228 2.01 -29.25 -2.38
C LEU A 228 0.98 -28.88 -3.46
N ASP A 229 1.24 -27.80 -4.20
CA ASP A 229 0.37 -27.29 -5.26
C ASP A 229 -1.10 -27.13 -4.77
N GLY A 230 -1.25 -26.65 -3.53
CA GLY A 230 -2.54 -26.47 -2.86
C GLY A 230 -3.21 -27.74 -2.33
N ARG A 231 -2.59 -28.92 -2.49
CA ARG A 231 -3.10 -30.19 -1.97
C ARG A 231 -2.42 -30.55 -0.66
N SER A 232 -3.21 -30.93 0.34
CA SER A 232 -2.65 -31.45 1.60
C SER A 232 -2.00 -32.81 1.36
N ILE A 233 -0.73 -32.92 1.71
CA ILE A 233 0.00 -34.19 1.74
C ILE A 233 0.04 -34.66 3.19
N LEU A 234 -0.50 -35.84 3.44
CA LEU A 234 -0.38 -36.50 4.73
C LEU A 234 1.02 -37.14 4.80
N LEU A 235 1.87 -36.59 5.66
CA LEU A 235 3.18 -37.16 5.96
C LEU A 235 3.19 -37.70 7.39
N SER A 236 3.85 -38.84 7.60
CA SER A 236 4.15 -39.29 8.95
C SER A 236 5.17 -38.35 9.61
N GLY A 237 5.28 -38.42 10.94
CA GLY A 237 6.05 -37.44 11.70
C GLY A 237 7.54 -37.36 11.32
N GLN A 238 8.14 -38.46 10.86
CA GLN A 238 9.57 -38.52 10.50
C GLN A 238 9.86 -37.87 9.14
N PRO A 239 9.17 -38.22 8.03
CA PRO A 239 9.26 -37.49 6.76
C PRO A 239 8.93 -36.00 6.88
N HIS A 240 7.94 -35.62 7.70
CA HIS A 240 7.63 -34.20 7.92
C HIS A 240 8.81 -33.46 8.57
N ARG A 241 9.46 -34.04 9.60
CA ARG A 241 10.65 -33.46 10.22
C ARG A 241 11.82 -33.35 9.25
N LEU A 242 12.02 -34.34 8.38
CA LEU A 242 13.05 -34.29 7.35
C LEU A 242 12.82 -33.12 6.38
N LEU A 243 11.57 -32.90 5.95
CA LEU A 243 11.23 -31.74 5.11
C LEU A 243 11.50 -30.41 5.81
N VAL A 244 11.17 -30.30 7.10
CA VAL A 244 11.51 -29.10 7.89
C VAL A 244 13.02 -28.87 7.92
N MET A 245 13.81 -29.92 8.13
CA MET A 245 15.28 -29.83 8.14
C MET A 245 15.85 -29.38 6.79
N LEU A 246 15.34 -29.94 5.70
CA LEU A 246 15.75 -29.56 4.34
C LEU A 246 15.37 -28.10 4.04
N ALA A 247 14.18 -27.67 4.43
CA ALA A 247 13.74 -26.29 4.26
C ALA A 247 14.60 -25.30 5.06
N GLN A 248 14.97 -25.65 6.30
CA GLN A 248 15.87 -24.86 7.13
C GLN A 248 17.27 -24.76 6.51
N SER A 249 17.84 -25.88 6.04
CA SER A 249 19.16 -25.90 5.37
C SER A 249 19.16 -25.12 4.05
N ALA A 250 18.05 -25.18 3.30
CA ALA A 250 17.87 -24.39 2.08
C ALA A 250 17.84 -22.89 2.39
N ALA A 251 17.17 -22.47 3.46
CA ALA A 251 17.13 -21.08 3.89
C ALA A 251 18.51 -20.55 4.34
N THR A 252 19.38 -21.40 4.89
CA THR A 252 20.70 -21.00 5.40
C THR A 252 21.86 -21.17 4.41
N GLY A 253 21.62 -21.64 3.18
CA GLY A 253 22.53 -21.38 2.07
C GLY A 253 22.92 -22.55 1.15
N ASN A 254 22.66 -23.82 1.50
CA ASN A 254 23.07 -24.94 0.64
C ASN A 254 21.98 -25.97 0.32
N GLY A 255 20.90 -26.05 1.10
CA GLY A 255 19.80 -27.00 0.80
C GLY A 255 20.20 -28.48 0.89
N VAL A 256 21.38 -28.78 1.43
CA VAL A 256 21.90 -30.13 1.63
C VAL A 256 21.89 -30.43 3.12
N VAL A 257 21.44 -31.62 3.48
CA VAL A 257 21.47 -32.16 4.84
C VAL A 257 22.23 -33.48 4.78
N SER A 258 23.21 -33.70 5.66
CA SER A 258 23.98 -34.94 5.67
C SER A 258 23.19 -36.09 6.30
N ASN A 259 23.47 -37.34 5.89
CA ASN A 259 22.84 -38.52 6.51
C ASN A 259 23.05 -38.56 8.03
N ARG A 260 24.21 -38.08 8.50
CA ARG A 260 24.53 -37.98 9.92
C ARG A 260 23.59 -37.00 10.64
N ASP A 261 23.35 -35.83 10.06
CA ASP A 261 22.44 -34.83 10.67
C ASP A 261 20.99 -35.36 10.72
N ILE A 262 20.58 -36.12 9.68
CA ILE A 262 19.27 -36.78 9.65
C ILE A 262 19.19 -37.80 10.79
N GLU A 263 20.17 -38.69 10.91
CA GLU A 263 20.21 -39.71 11.95
C GLU A 263 20.23 -39.12 13.36
N ASP A 264 21.04 -38.08 13.58
CA ASP A 264 21.19 -37.39 14.86
C ASP A 264 19.88 -36.70 15.32
N ARG A 265 19.09 -36.12 14.39
CA ARG A 265 17.81 -35.44 14.72
C ARG A 265 16.59 -36.36 14.72
N THR A 266 16.60 -37.44 13.96
CA THR A 266 15.42 -38.31 13.78
C THR A 266 15.50 -39.61 14.59
N GLY A 267 16.72 -40.03 14.97
CA GLY A 267 16.99 -41.28 15.68
C GLY A 267 16.82 -42.55 14.85
N ARG A 268 16.64 -42.45 13.52
CA ARG A 268 16.55 -43.58 12.60
C ARG A 268 17.57 -43.44 11.47
N GLN A 269 17.93 -44.56 10.85
CA GLN A 269 18.83 -44.56 9.70
C GLN A 269 18.28 -43.67 8.57
N ALA A 270 19.13 -42.81 8.01
CA ALA A 270 18.70 -41.82 7.01
C ALA A 270 18.04 -42.48 5.79
N ARG A 271 18.56 -43.64 5.36
CA ARG A 271 18.04 -44.41 4.23
C ARG A 271 16.59 -44.88 4.41
N ASP A 272 16.17 -45.13 5.65
CA ASP A 272 14.83 -45.64 5.94
C ASP A 272 13.81 -44.51 5.86
N ILE A 273 14.18 -43.31 6.34
CA ILE A 273 13.33 -42.12 6.28
C ILE A 273 13.23 -41.57 4.86
N ILE A 274 14.33 -41.56 4.10
CA ILE A 274 14.33 -41.05 2.71
C ILE A 274 13.48 -41.93 1.79
N ARG A 275 13.32 -43.22 2.14
CA ARG A 275 12.52 -44.17 1.37
C ARG A 275 11.01 -44.05 1.64
N GLU A 276 10.63 -43.53 2.80
CA GLU A 276 9.24 -43.29 3.23
C GLU A 276 8.67 -42.01 2.62
#